data_AF-A0A7C1DW56-F1
#
_entry.id   AF-A0A7C1DW56-F1
#
_cell.length_a   1.000
_cell.length_b   1.000
_cell.length_c   1.000
_cell.angle_alpha   90.00
_cell.angle_beta   90.00
_cell.angle_gamma   90.00
#
_symmetry.space_group_name_H-M   'P 1'
#
loop_
_entity.id
_entity.type
_entity.pdbx_description
1 polymer ?
#
loop_
_entity_poly.entity_id
_entity_poly.type
_entity_poly.pdbx_seq_one_letter_code
_entity_poly.pdbx_strand_id
1 'polypeptide(L)' 'MISRAILEDEETFMLILQLTDMATAAHERGDYEKRDKYLDEIRQLRENITRVSREEAGEDEEPEDGASEE' A
#
# COMPACT_ATOMS: atom_id res chain seq x y z
N MET A 1 7.58 -8.33 5.27
CA MET A 1 6.41 -9.08 4.82
C MET A 1 5.54 -8.12 4.00
N ILE A 2 5.06 -8.53 2.84
CA ILE A 2 4.13 -7.71 2.03
C ILE A 2 2.73 -7.95 2.61
N SER A 3 2.00 -6.88 2.96
CA SER A 3 0.65 -6.97 3.52
C SER A 3 -0.31 -7.58 2.50
N ARG A 4 -1.25 -8.42 2.95
CA ARG A 4 -2.22 -9.12 2.08
C ARG A 4 -3.02 -8.17 1.19
N ALA A 5 -3.34 -6.98 1.71
CA ALA A 5 -3.99 -5.92 0.95
C ALA A 5 -3.20 -5.40 -0.27
N ILE A 6 -1.86 -5.45 -0.22
CA ILE A 6 -1.02 -5.07 -1.38
C ILE A 6 -1.16 -6.09 -2.51
N LEU A 7 -1.51 -7.35 -2.17
CA LEU A 7 -1.76 -8.40 -3.15
C LEU A 7 -3.20 -8.38 -3.68
N GLU A 8 -4.12 -7.70 -2.99
CA GLU A 8 -5.53 -7.59 -3.39
C GLU A 8 -5.75 -6.45 -4.41
N ASP A 9 -4.90 -5.42 -4.38
CA ASP A 9 -4.83 -4.39 -5.43
C ASP A 9 -3.76 -4.75 -6.48
N GLU A 10 -4.21 -5.44 -7.53
CA GLU A 10 -3.37 -5.88 -8.66
C GLU A 10 -2.67 -4.71 -9.36
N GLU A 11 -3.35 -3.58 -9.53
CA GLU A 11 -2.77 -2.39 -10.19
C GLU A 11 -1.62 -1.82 -9.37
N THR A 12 -1.82 -1.70 -8.06
CA THR A 12 -0.79 -1.18 -7.16
C THR A 12 0.37 -2.16 -7.01
N PHE A 13 0.11 -3.47 -6.99
CA PHE A 13 1.17 -4.48 -7.01
C PHE A 13 2.05 -4.37 -8.26
N MET A 14 1.43 -4.25 -9.43
CA MET A 14 2.12 -4.09 -10.71
C MET A 14 2.94 -2.79 -10.76
N LEU A 15 2.41 -1.69 -10.22
CA LEU A 15 3.13 -0.42 -10.13
C LEU A 15 4.37 -0.53 -9.23
N ILE A 16 4.26 -1.20 -8.07
CA ILE A 16 5.41 -1.45 -7.18
C ILE A 16 6.50 -2.26 -7.88
N LEU A 17 6.14 -3.27 -8.67
CA LEU A 17 7.09 -4.05 -9.45
C LEU A 17 7.81 -3.17 -10.49
N GLN A 18 7.06 -2.37 -11.25
CA GLN A 18 7.66 -1.46 -12.24
C GLN A 18 8.62 -0.45 -11.61
N LEU A 19 8.23 0.16 -10.48
CA LEU A 19 9.11 1.09 -9.75
C LEU A 19 10.36 0.39 -9.23
N THR A 20 10.26 -0.89 -8.82
CA THR A 20 11.40 -1.69 -8.37
C THR A 20 12.39 -1.94 -9.52
N ASP A 21 11.88 -2.24 -10.71
CA ASP A 21 12.71 -2.41 -11.91
C ASP A 21 13.40 -1.09 -12.29
N MET A 22 12.69 0.04 -12.22
CA MET A 22 13.26 1.37 -12.46
C MET A 22 14.33 1.74 -11.43
N ALA A 23 14.11 1.44 -10.15
CA ALA A 23 15.10 1.65 -9.09
C ALA A 23 16.37 0.82 -9.32
N THR A 24 16.21 -0.45 -9.74
CA THR A 24 17.31 -1.34 -10.08
C THR A 24 18.10 -0.81 -11.28
N ALA A 25 17.42 -0.44 -12.36
CA ALA A 25 18.07 0.13 -13.54
C ALA A 25 18.78 1.47 -13.23
N ALA A 26 18.20 2.31 -12.37
CA ALA A 26 18.83 3.55 -11.92
C ALA A 26 20.09 3.26 -11.08
N HIS A 27 20.03 2.26 -10.19
CA HIS A 27 21.18 1.80 -9.41
C HIS A 27 22.33 1.30 -10.29
N GLU A 28 22.03 0.46 -11.28
CA GLU A 28 23.04 -0.06 -12.22
C GLU A 28 23.70 1.03 -13.05
N ARG A 29 22.98 2.13 -13.34
CA ARG A 29 23.50 3.32 -14.02
C ARG A 29 24.27 4.27 -13.10
N GLY A 30 24.30 4.01 -11.80
CA GLY A 30 24.86 4.91 -10.78
C GLY A 30 24.02 6.17 -10.51
N ASP A 31 22.79 6.22 -11.02
CA ASP A 31 21.85 7.32 -10.79
C ASP A 31 21.10 7.10 -9.46
N TYR A 32 21.83 7.32 -8.36
CA TYR A 32 21.32 7.09 -7.02
C TYR A 32 20.19 8.03 -6.63
N GLU A 33 20.16 9.25 -7.21
CA GLU A 33 19.07 10.20 -6.97
C GLU A 33 17.75 9.67 -7.53
N LYS A 34 17.75 9.16 -8.77
CA LYS A 34 16.54 8.52 -9.32
C LYS A 34 16.18 7.24 -8.59
N ARG A 35 17.15 6.41 -8.23
CA ARG A 35 16.91 5.21 -7.41
C ARG A 35 16.15 5.58 -6.13
N ASP A 36 16.62 6.59 -5.41
CA ASP A 36 16.02 6.97 -4.12
C ASP A 36 14.61 7.53 -4.30
N LYS A 37 14.35 8.27 -5.38
CA LYS A 37 13.00 8.71 -5.75
C LYS A 37 12.05 7.53 -5.97
N TYR A 38 12.45 6.54 -6.78
CA TYR A 38 11.62 5.35 -7.02
C TYR A 38 11.38 4.53 -5.74
N LEU A 39 12.38 4.43 -4.88
CA LEU A 39 12.23 3.74 -3.59
C LEU A 39 11.29 4.49 -2.63
N ASP A 40 11.28 5.83 -2.67
CA ASP A 40 10.36 6.63 -1.86
C ASP A 40 8.92 6.52 -2.35
N GLU A 41 8.69 6.53 -3.68
CA GLU A 41 7.37 6.27 -4.27
C GLU A 41 6.81 4.91 -3.85
N ILE A 42 7.64 3.85 -3.85
CA ILE A 42 7.24 2.52 -3.37
C ILE A 42 6.83 2.56 -1.90
N ARG A 43 7.52 3.33 -1.04
CA ARG A 43 7.16 3.46 0.38
C ARG A 43 5.81 4.14 0.55
N GLN A 44 5.59 5.24 -0.15
CA GLN A 44 4.34 6.00 -0.09
C GLN A 44 3.15 5.13 -0.55
N LEU A 45 3.29 4.36 -1.62
CA LEU A 45 2.27 3.43 -2.08
C LEU A 45 1.92 2.39 -1.01
N ARG A 46 2.94 1.79 -0.37
CA ARG A 46 2.73 0.79 0.69
C ARG A 46 2.06 1.38 1.94
N GLU A 47 2.41 2.60 2.32
CA GLU A 47 1.74 3.32 3.42
C GLU A 47 0.28 3.60 3.11
N ASN A 48 -0.02 4.09 1.91
CA ASN A 48 -1.39 4.39 1.49
C ASN A 48 -2.27 3.14 1.52
N ILE A 49 -1.79 2.00 1.00
CA ILE A 49 -2.54 0.74 1.06
C ILE A 49 -2.79 0.32 2.50
N THR A 50 -1.75 0.36 3.35
CA THR A 50 -1.87 -0.03 4.76
C THR A 50 -2.87 0.85 5.50
N ARG A 51 -2.95 2.14 5.14
CA ARG A 51 -3.94 3.07 5.69
C ARG A 51 -5.35 2.77 5.18
N VAL A 52 -5.54 2.63 3.88
CA VAL A 52 -6.85 2.32 3.27
C VAL A 52 -7.42 1.02 3.83
N SER A 53 -6.62 -0.05 3.91
CA SER A 53 -7.07 -1.32 4.48
C SER A 53 -7.43 -1.24 5.97
N ARG A 54 -6.88 -0.27 6.70
CA ARG A 54 -7.23 -0.02 8.10
C ARG A 54 -8.50 0.81 8.23
N GLU A 55 -8.75 1.72 7.30
CA GLU A 55 -9.97 2.52 7.22
C GLU A 55 -11.16 1.62 6.80
N GLU A 56 -10.99 0.73 5.82
CA GLU A 56 -12.04 -0.23 5.42
C GLU A 56 -12.36 -1.26 6.50
N ALA A 57 -11.37 -1.69 7.29
CA ALA A 57 -11.59 -2.59 8.44
C ALA A 57 -12.27 -1.90 9.64
N GLY A 58 -12.46 -0.58 9.61
CA GLY A 58 -13.07 0.22 10.67
C GLY A 58 -14.53 0.59 10.44
N GLU A 59 -15.12 0.22 9.30
CA GLU A 59 -16.52 0.56 8.95
C GLU A 59 -17.53 -0.57 9.26
N ASP A 60 -17.09 -1.72 9.81
CA ASP A 60 -17.95 -2.86 10.19
C ASP A 60 -18.37 -2.88 11.68
N GLU A 61 -18.42 -1.74 12.37
CA GLU A 61 -19.12 -1.63 13.66
C GLU A 61 -20.37 -0.73 13.52
N GLU A 62 -21.40 -1.26 12.84
CA GLU A 62 -22.78 -0.93 13.22
C GLU A 62 -23.09 -1.63 14.55
N PRO A 63 -23.38 -0.91 15.65
CA PRO A 63 -24.15 -1.50 16.73
C PRO A 63 -25.62 -1.57 16.29
N GLU A 64 -25.96 -2.60 15.52
CA GLU A 64 -27.36 -3.07 15.44
C GLU A 64 -27.64 -4.01 16.62
N ASP A 65 -28.86 -3.88 17.15
CA ASP A 65 -29.46 -4.51 18.34
C ASP A 65 -29.05 -3.95 19.72
N GLY A 66 -29.98 -3.54 20.58
CA GLY A 66 -31.43 -3.73 20.53
C GLY A 66 -32.05 -3.31 21.85
N ALA A 67 -33.37 -3.15 21.80
CA ALA A 67 -34.24 -2.66 22.85
C ALA A 67 -33.90 -3.13 24.28
N SER A 68 -33.98 -2.21 25.24
CA SER A 68 -34.41 -2.54 26.59
C SER A 68 -35.66 -1.72 26.87
N GLU A 69 -36.81 -2.31 26.53
CA GLU A 69 -38.02 -2.11 27.32
C GLU A 69 -37.75 -2.72 28.71
N GLU A 70 -37.90 -1.93 29.76
CA GLU A 70 -38.61 -2.26 31.02
C GLU A 70 -38.70 -1.02 31.94
#